data_AF-A0A368UNU0-F1
#
_entry.id   AF-A0A368UNU0-F1
#
_cell.length_a   1.000
_cell.length_b   1.000
_cell.length_c   1.000
_cell.angle_alpha   90.00
_cell.angle_beta   90.00
_cell.angle_gamma   90.00
#
_symmetry.space_group_name_H-M   'P 1'
#
loop_
_entity.id
_entity.type
_entity.pdbx_description
1 polymer ?
#
loop_
_entity_poly.entity_id
_entity_poly.type
_entity_poly.pdbx_seq_one_letter_code
_entity_poly.pdbx_strand_id
1 'polypeptide(L)'
;MRIPYDSYSSLLLLNPSVSRRKFLNKVGVKKNTYSYDMFYRIYDFIHSELIDLRKEYEKYYSIEYDTYENFIYHKLNIEYDVIESVKHKLKENKSLRLFYKPDELSYGDSGSIYNFVFSEEMEERIFNLLR
;
A
#
# COMPACT_ATOMS: atom_id res chain seq x y z
N MET A 1 13.88 25.77 -16.18
CA MET A 1 13.87 24.32 -16.42
C MET A 1 13.27 23.66 -15.20
N ARG A 2 12.05 23.13 -15.32
CA ARG A 2 11.40 22.43 -14.20
C ARG A 2 11.87 20.98 -14.24
N ILE A 3 12.62 20.55 -13.23
CA ILE A 3 12.90 19.13 -12.98
C ILE A 3 12.01 18.76 -11.80
N PRO A 4 10.78 18.25 -12.03
CA PRO A 4 10.01 17.66 -10.97
C PRO A 4 10.55 16.24 -10.73
N TYR A 5 11.05 15.98 -9.52
CA TYR A 5 11.19 14.62 -9.03
C TYR A 5 11.01 14.63 -7.53
N ASP A 6 10.06 13.82 -7.08
CA ASP A 6 10.15 13.02 -5.86
C ASP A 6 8.96 12.07 -5.91
N SER A 7 9.13 11.11 -6.81
CA SER A 7 8.22 10.01 -6.98
C SER A 7 8.52 8.96 -5.91
N TYR A 8 7.67 8.86 -4.88
CA TYR A 8 7.84 7.93 -3.78
C TYR A 8 7.05 6.66 -4.04
N SER A 9 7.73 5.61 -4.49
CA SER A 9 7.18 4.26 -4.40
C SER A 9 6.96 3.91 -2.93
N SER A 10 5.83 3.30 -2.61
CA SER A 10 5.40 3.09 -1.22
C SER A 10 5.34 1.61 -0.86
N LEU A 11 5.70 1.28 0.38
CA LEU A 11 5.46 -0.05 0.96
C LEU A 11 4.25 0.00 1.87
N LEU A 12 3.25 -0.82 1.58
CA LEU A 12 1.99 -0.82 2.30
C LEU A 12 1.76 -2.16 2.98
N LEU A 13 1.48 -2.13 4.28
CA LEU A 13 0.99 -3.29 5.04
C LEU A 13 -0.53 -3.28 5.07
N LEU A 14 -1.15 -4.15 4.30
CA LEU A 14 -2.60 -4.18 4.07
C LEU A 14 -3.17 -5.57 4.28
N ASN A 15 -4.44 -5.63 4.70
CA ASN A 15 -5.22 -6.86 4.72
C ASN A 15 -5.97 -7.03 3.39
N PRO A 16 -5.57 -7.97 2.51
CA PRO A 16 -6.18 -8.14 1.20
C PRO A 16 -7.64 -8.61 1.25
N SER A 17 -8.14 -9.03 2.41
CA SER A 17 -9.54 -9.42 2.60
C SER A 17 -10.50 -8.24 2.80
N VAL A 18 -9.96 -7.03 2.97
CA VAL A 18 -10.74 -5.80 3.12
C VAL A 18 -11.25 -5.38 1.74
N SER A 19 -12.45 -5.84 1.39
CA SER A 19 -13.14 -5.39 0.17
C SER A 19 -13.54 -3.92 0.26
N ARG A 20 -13.66 -3.24 -0.88
CA ARG A 20 -14.19 -1.87 -0.99
C ARG A 20 -15.50 -1.66 -0.24
N ARG A 21 -16.41 -2.64 -0.29
CA ARG A 21 -17.69 -2.59 0.44
C ARG A 21 -17.47 -2.55 1.96
N LYS A 22 -16.59 -3.42 2.49
CA LYS A 22 -16.24 -3.41 3.92
C LYS A 22 -15.59 -2.09 4.31
N PHE A 23 -14.69 -1.56 3.49
CA PHE A 23 -14.05 -0.25 3.71
C PHE A 23 -15.09 0.88 3.79
N LEU A 24 -15.93 1.04 2.77
CA LEU A 24 -16.95 2.11 2.74
C LEU A 24 -17.96 1.99 3.89
N ASN A 25 -18.32 0.77 4.29
CA ASN A 25 -19.17 0.53 5.46
C ASN A 25 -18.48 0.96 6.76
N LYS A 26 -17.18 0.67 6.94
CA LYS A 26 -16.43 1.09 8.13
C LYS A 26 -16.26 2.62 8.20
N VAL A 27 -16.07 3.30 7.06
CA VAL A 27 -15.98 4.76 7.01
C VAL A 27 -17.33 5.42 7.36
N GLY A 28 -18.45 4.72 7.15
CA GLY A 28 -19.78 5.24 7.50
C GLY A 28 -20.34 6.26 6.50
N VAL A 29 -19.85 6.26 5.26
CA VAL A 29 -20.32 7.18 4.21
C VAL A 29 -21.63 6.72 3.57
N LYS A 30 -22.56 7.65 3.36
CA LYS A 30 -23.84 7.40 2.70
C LYS A 30 -23.64 7.38 1.18
N LYS A 31 -24.21 6.38 0.50
CA LYS A 31 -24.22 6.29 -0.98
C LYS A 31 -24.79 7.55 -1.62
N ASN A 32 -24.36 7.85 -2.85
CA ASN A 32 -24.77 9.01 -3.65
C ASN A 32 -24.42 10.36 -2.98
N THR A 33 -23.31 10.39 -2.25
CA THR A 33 -22.76 11.63 -1.69
C THR A 33 -21.34 11.82 -2.21
N TYR A 34 -20.88 13.07 -2.27
CA TYR A 34 -19.50 13.37 -2.64
C TYR A 34 -18.47 12.59 -1.79
N SER A 35 -18.72 12.47 -0.48
CA SER A 35 -17.86 11.71 0.43
C SER A 35 -17.78 10.23 0.05
N TYR A 36 -18.90 9.63 -0.38
CA TYR A 36 -18.88 8.25 -0.86
C TYR A 36 -17.96 8.09 -2.07
N ASP A 37 -18.08 8.97 -3.05
CA ASP A 37 -17.26 8.93 -4.26
C ASP A 37 -15.77 9.20 -3.96
N MET A 38 -15.48 10.09 -3.01
CA MET A 38 -14.13 10.36 -2.54
C MET A 38 -13.50 9.12 -1.88
N PHE A 39 -14.18 8.50 -0.91
CA PHE A 39 -13.65 7.29 -0.24
C PHE A 39 -13.62 6.08 -1.18
N TYR A 40 -14.51 6.02 -2.16
CA TYR A 40 -14.44 5.03 -3.23
C TYR A 40 -13.13 5.19 -4.01
N ARG A 41 -12.82 6.41 -4.46
CA ARG A 41 -11.58 6.71 -5.19
C ARG A 41 -10.33 6.48 -4.33
N ILE A 42 -10.37 6.79 -3.04
CA ILE A 42 -9.27 6.49 -2.09
C ILE A 42 -9.00 4.99 -2.05
N TYR A 43 -10.04 4.16 -1.90
CA TYR A 43 -9.86 2.72 -1.85
C TYR A 43 -9.25 2.18 -3.15
N ASP A 44 -9.80 2.61 -4.30
CA ASP A 44 -9.32 2.18 -5.62
C ASP A 44 -7.88 2.67 -5.85
N PHE A 45 -7.54 3.89 -5.43
CA PHE A 45 -6.18 4.43 -5.51
C PHE A 45 -5.18 3.56 -4.72
N ILE A 46 -5.49 3.26 -3.46
CA ILE A 46 -4.61 2.46 -2.60
C ILE A 46 -4.40 1.05 -3.17
N HIS A 47 -5.44 0.43 -3.73
CA HIS A 47 -5.36 -0.95 -4.23
C HIS A 47 -4.95 -1.07 -5.69
N SER A 48 -4.91 0.04 -6.43
CA SER A 48 -4.43 0.06 -7.80
C SER A 48 -2.94 -0.25 -7.86
N GLU A 49 -2.56 -1.10 -8.80
CA GLU A 49 -1.15 -1.38 -9.16
C GLU A 49 -0.30 -1.93 -8.01
N LEU A 50 -0.93 -2.49 -6.97
CA LEU A 50 -0.23 -3.13 -5.86
C LEU A 50 0.43 -4.43 -6.29
N ILE A 51 1.73 -4.54 -6.00
CA ILE A 51 2.51 -5.75 -6.17
C ILE A 51 2.60 -6.46 -4.82
N ASP A 52 2.01 -7.66 -4.73
CA ASP A 52 2.16 -8.55 -3.57
C ASP A 52 3.60 -9.09 -3.60
N LEU A 53 4.48 -8.50 -2.78
CA LEU A 53 5.92 -8.80 -2.80
C LEU A 53 6.21 -10.26 -2.49
N ARG A 54 5.37 -10.91 -1.67
CA ARG A 54 5.53 -12.33 -1.35
C ARG A 54 5.27 -13.18 -2.60
N LYS A 55 4.22 -12.88 -3.34
CA LYS A 55 3.91 -13.58 -4.61
C LYS A 55 4.95 -13.29 -5.68
N GLU A 56 5.43 -12.06 -5.75
CA GLU A 56 6.47 -11.68 -6.72
C GLU A 56 7.76 -12.46 -6.45
N TYR A 57 8.19 -12.53 -5.19
CA TYR A 57 9.34 -13.31 -4.76
C TYR A 57 9.21 -14.78 -5.15
N GLU A 58 8.12 -15.43 -4.72
CA GLU A 58 7.89 -16.86 -4.96
C GLU A 58 7.81 -17.21 -6.44
N LYS A 59 7.33 -16.28 -7.27
CA LYS A 59 7.12 -16.54 -8.70
C LYS A 59 8.37 -16.28 -9.53
N TYR A 60 9.15 -15.25 -9.22
CA TYR A 60 10.19 -14.75 -10.12
C TYR A 60 11.59 -14.75 -9.51
N TYR A 61 11.72 -14.72 -8.18
CA TYR A 61 12.99 -14.37 -7.53
C TYR A 61 13.48 -15.39 -6.51
N SER A 62 12.73 -16.45 -6.23
CA SER A 62 13.11 -17.48 -5.25
C SER A 62 14.31 -18.34 -5.65
N ILE A 63 14.77 -18.23 -6.91
CA ILE A 63 16.00 -18.88 -7.39
C ILE A 63 17.21 -17.95 -7.20
N GLU A 64 17.00 -16.64 -7.31
CA GLU A 64 18.06 -15.62 -7.24
C GLU A 64 18.39 -15.22 -5.79
N TYR A 65 17.38 -15.23 -4.91
CA TYR A 65 17.53 -14.86 -3.51
C TYR A 65 17.10 -16.02 -2.62
N ASP A 66 17.96 -16.39 -1.67
CA ASP A 66 17.73 -17.51 -0.75
C ASP A 66 16.50 -17.29 0.17
N THR A 67 16.22 -16.04 0.50
CA THR A 67 15.14 -15.66 1.42
C THR A 67 14.33 -14.49 0.88
N TYR A 68 13.07 -14.41 1.34
CA TYR A 68 12.19 -13.29 1.04
C TYR A 68 12.76 -11.97 1.56
N GLU A 69 13.41 -11.99 2.71
CA GLU A 69 14.10 -10.86 3.31
C GLU A 69 15.28 -10.38 2.45
N ASN A 70 16.12 -11.32 1.93
CA ASN A 70 17.21 -10.98 1.02
C ASN A 70 16.68 -10.33 -0.27
N PHE A 71 15.58 -10.85 -0.81
CA PHE A 71 14.90 -10.27 -1.96
C PHE A 71 14.47 -8.81 -1.69
N ILE A 72 13.81 -8.54 -0.56
CA ILE A 72 13.39 -7.18 -0.20
C ILE A 72 14.62 -6.26 -0.04
N TYR A 73 15.64 -6.70 0.70
CA TYR A 73 16.85 -5.94 0.96
C TYR A 73 17.54 -5.54 -0.35
N HIS A 74 17.80 -6.50 -1.23
CA HIS A 74 18.56 -6.25 -2.45
C HIS A 74 17.76 -5.57 -3.56
N LYS A 75 16.48 -5.95 -3.76
CA LYS A 75 15.68 -5.39 -4.86
C LYS A 75 15.17 -3.99 -4.56
N LEU A 76 14.76 -3.75 -3.32
CA LEU A 76 14.09 -2.51 -2.91
C LEU A 76 15.01 -1.60 -2.08
N ASN A 77 16.21 -2.05 -1.75
CA ASN A 77 17.21 -1.29 -0.98
C ASN A 77 16.68 -0.82 0.39
N ILE A 78 15.95 -1.69 1.10
CA ILE A 78 15.38 -1.42 2.42
C ILE A 78 16.29 -2.03 3.48
N GLU A 79 16.60 -1.29 4.54
CA GLU A 79 17.45 -1.78 5.62
C GLU A 79 16.83 -2.93 6.44
N TYR A 80 17.69 -3.79 6.99
CA TYR A 80 17.27 -5.00 7.70
C TYR A 80 16.46 -4.74 8.97
N ASP A 81 16.72 -3.63 9.66
CA ASP A 81 15.95 -3.21 10.84
C ASP A 81 14.47 -2.95 10.49
N VAL A 82 14.23 -2.28 9.35
CA VAL A 82 12.88 -2.05 8.81
C VAL A 82 12.26 -3.38 8.39
N ILE A 83 13.00 -4.26 7.71
CA ILE A 83 12.51 -5.59 7.29
C ILE A 83 12.08 -6.43 8.51
N GLU A 84 12.88 -6.44 9.57
CA GLU A 84 12.54 -7.17 10.80
C GLU A 84 11.31 -6.57 11.50
N SER A 85 11.16 -5.24 11.50
CA SER A 85 9.95 -4.58 12.01
C SER A 85 8.69 -4.99 11.24
N VAL A 86 8.78 -5.09 9.92
CA VAL A 86 7.69 -5.54 9.04
C VAL A 86 7.37 -7.00 9.31
N LYS A 87 8.38 -7.85 9.41
CA LYS A 87 8.24 -9.28 9.73
C LYS A 87 7.58 -9.50 11.08
N HIS A 88 7.89 -8.69 12.09
CA HIS A 88 7.21 -8.73 13.38
C HIS A 88 5.71 -8.45 13.22
N LYS A 89 5.34 -7.37 12.53
CA LYS A 89 3.92 -7.02 12.27
C LYS A 89 3.17 -8.11 11.50
N LEU A 90 3.82 -8.75 10.52
CA LEU A 90 3.24 -9.87 9.77
C LEU A 90 3.03 -11.13 10.64
N LYS A 91 3.91 -11.38 11.62
CA LYS A 91 3.76 -12.47 12.59
C LYS A 91 2.62 -12.21 13.56
N GLU A 92 2.48 -10.99 14.05
CA GLU A 92 1.40 -10.56 14.95
C GLU A 92 0.02 -10.61 14.27
N ASN A 93 -0.04 -10.23 12.99
CA ASN A 93 -1.27 -10.26 12.22
C ASN A 93 -1.08 -10.98 10.88
N LYS A 94 -1.40 -12.28 10.87
CA LYS A 94 -1.31 -13.16 9.70
C LYS A 94 -2.22 -12.78 8.53
N SER A 95 -3.18 -11.87 8.74
CA SER A 95 -4.03 -11.36 7.66
C SER A 95 -3.35 -10.25 6.85
N LEU A 96 -2.30 -9.63 7.39
CA LEU A 96 -1.54 -8.60 6.68
C LEU A 96 -0.62 -9.20 5.63
N ARG A 97 -0.38 -8.43 4.58
CA ARG A 97 0.64 -8.67 3.58
C ARG A 97 1.37 -7.37 3.27
N LEU A 98 2.60 -7.51 2.81
CA LEU A 98 3.42 -6.39 2.34
C LEU A 98 3.22 -6.23 0.84
N PHE A 99 2.82 -5.03 0.43
CA PHE A 99 2.67 -4.63 -0.96
C PHE A 99 3.65 -3.54 -1.31
N TYR A 100 4.15 -3.59 -2.53
CA TYR A 100 4.88 -2.50 -3.16
C TYR A 100 3.95 -1.78 -4.12
N LYS A 101 3.85 -0.46 -3.99
CA LYS A 101 3.16 0.42 -4.94
C LYS A 101 4.23 1.17 -5.74
N PRO A 102 4.50 0.79 -7.00
CA PRO A 102 5.39 1.54 -7.87
C PRO A 102 4.79 2.92 -8.15
N ASP A 103 5.65 3.92 -8.35
CA ASP A 103 5.20 5.30 -8.56
C ASP A 103 5.12 5.72 -10.02
N GLU A 104 4.50 4.88 -10.86
CA GLU A 104 4.36 5.21 -12.26
C GLU A 104 2.89 5.20 -12.66
N LEU A 105 2.39 6.41 -12.98
CA LEU A 105 1.30 6.64 -13.92
C LEU A 105 -0.12 6.30 -13.45
N SER A 106 -0.45 6.54 -12.19
CA SER A 106 -1.86 6.65 -11.79
C SER A 106 -2.50 7.88 -12.48
N TYR A 107 -2.99 7.70 -13.71
CA TYR A 107 -3.69 8.69 -14.51
C TYR A 107 -4.90 9.25 -13.72
N GLY A 108 -4.92 10.56 -13.46
CA GLY A 108 -6.02 11.26 -12.79
C GLY A 108 -5.55 12.25 -11.73
N ASP A 109 -6.48 12.67 -10.87
CA ASP A 109 -6.28 13.55 -9.71
C ASP A 109 -5.60 12.77 -8.54
N SER A 110 -4.56 12.00 -8.90
CA SER A 110 -3.79 11.13 -8.01
C SER A 110 -2.95 11.94 -7.02
N GLY A 111 -2.51 13.14 -7.40
CA GLY A 111 -1.79 14.04 -6.49
C GLY A 111 -2.61 14.49 -5.28
N SER A 112 -3.89 14.85 -5.45
CA SER A 112 -4.72 15.30 -4.32
C SER A 112 -5.15 14.15 -3.41
N ILE A 113 -5.48 12.99 -3.99
CA ILE A 113 -5.82 11.78 -3.22
C ILE A 113 -4.60 11.24 -2.49
N TYR A 114 -3.42 11.21 -3.12
CA TYR A 114 -2.18 10.80 -2.48
C TYR A 114 -1.86 11.71 -1.29
N ASN A 115 -1.85 13.03 -1.52
CA ASN A 115 -1.58 14.00 -0.45
C ASN A 115 -2.60 13.91 0.69
N PHE A 116 -3.86 13.62 0.38
CA PHE A 116 -4.88 13.43 1.41
C PHE A 116 -4.72 12.12 2.17
N VAL A 117 -4.46 11.00 1.48
CA VAL A 117 -4.32 9.68 2.11
C VAL A 117 -3.10 9.63 3.02
N PHE A 118 -1.99 10.23 2.60
CA PHE A 118 -0.73 10.25 3.32
C PHE A 118 -0.52 11.56 4.11
N SER A 119 -1.58 12.31 4.39
CA SER A 119 -1.50 13.45 5.32
C SER A 119 -1.36 12.96 6.76
N GLU A 120 -0.72 13.74 7.62
CA GLU A 120 -0.50 13.40 9.03
C GLU A 120 -1.81 13.05 9.76
N GLU A 121 -2.92 13.68 9.40
CA GLU A 121 -4.22 13.48 10.04
C GLU A 121 -4.96 12.23 9.54
N MET A 122 -4.68 11.80 8.31
CA MET A 122 -5.48 10.81 7.60
C MET A 122 -4.80 9.46 7.48
N GLU A 123 -3.47 9.42 7.38
CA GLU A 123 -2.72 8.19 7.13
C GLU A 123 -3.11 7.08 8.11
N GLU A 124 -2.93 7.33 9.41
CA GLU A 124 -3.22 6.34 10.45
C GLU A 124 -4.68 5.87 10.40
N ARG A 125 -5.61 6.80 10.16
CA ARG A 125 -7.05 6.50 10.09
C ARG A 125 -7.36 5.59 8.91
N ILE A 126 -6.84 5.92 7.72
CA ILE A 126 -7.06 5.13 6.51
C ILE A 126 -6.44 3.74 6.66
N PHE A 127 -5.20 3.63 7.15
CA PHE A 127 -4.55 2.34 7.29
C PHE A 127 -5.17 1.46 8.39
N ASN A 128 -5.69 2.04 9.47
CA ASN A 128 -6.43 1.27 10.48
C ASN A 128 -7.73 0.66 9.93
N LEU A 129 -8.35 1.28 8.92
CA LEU A 129 -9.53 0.70 8.26
C LEU A 129 -9.18 -0.49 7.36
N LEU A 130 -7.96 -0.49 6.82
CA LEU A 130 -7.42 -1.46 5.86
C LEU A 130 -6.63 -2.61 6.50
N ARG A 131 -6.36 -2.56 7.81
CA ARG A 131 -5.80 -3.66 8.60
C ARG A 131 -6.93 -4.59 9.10
#